data_AF-A0A2D4IVW6-F1
#
_entry.id   AF-A0A2D4IVW6-F1
#
_cell.length_a   1.000
_cell.length_b   1.000
_cell.length_c   1.000
_cell.angle_alpha   90.00
_cell.angle_beta   90.00
_cell.angle_gamma   90.00
#
_symmetry.space_group_name_H-M   'P 1'
#
loop_
_entity.id
_entity.type
_entity.pdbx_description
1 polymer ?
#
loop_
_entity_poly.entity_id
_entity_poly.type
_entity_poly.pdbx_seq_one_letter_code
_entity_poly.pdbx_strand_id
1 'polypeptide(L)'
;SQHSALTLTNFIFVSRVGDVQFIDYEYSGYNYLAYDIGNHFNEFAGVSEVDYNLYPTRKLQEQWLRSYLEAYKEYKGFGTDVTAKEVEVLYVQVNQFALASHFFWGLWALIQAKYSTIDFDFLGYAVVRFNQYFKMKNEVMALKLPE
;
A
#
# COMPACT_ATOMS: atom_id res chain seq x y z
N SER A 1 -22.99 -13.24 -8.65
CA SER A 1 -23.09 -11.89 -9.24
C SER A 1 -21.90 -11.10 -8.76
N GLN A 2 -21.10 -10.58 -9.69
CA GLN A 2 -19.83 -9.89 -9.43
C GLN A 2 -20.10 -8.47 -8.91
N HIS A 3 -19.44 -8.09 -7.81
CA HIS A 3 -19.17 -6.69 -7.47
C HIS A 3 -17.87 -6.63 -6.66
N SER A 4 -16.74 -6.60 -7.38
CA SER A 4 -15.39 -6.38 -6.83
C SER A 4 -14.64 -5.43 -7.78
N ALA A 5 -15.27 -4.30 -8.13
CA ALA A 5 -14.90 -3.53 -9.32
C ALA A 5 -14.29 -2.15 -9.06
N LEU A 6 -13.73 -1.86 -7.87
CA LEU A 6 -13.04 -0.57 -7.65
C LEU A 6 -11.69 -0.63 -6.94
N THR A 7 -11.21 -1.79 -6.51
CA THR A 7 -9.80 -2.00 -6.09
C THR A 7 -9.04 -2.93 -7.03
N LEU A 8 -9.74 -3.78 -7.79
CA LEU A 8 -9.14 -4.77 -8.70
C LEU A 8 -8.59 -4.23 -10.03
N THR A 9 -8.79 -2.95 -10.33
CA THR A 9 -8.49 -2.41 -11.66
C THR A 9 -7.15 -1.68 -11.78
N ASN A 10 -6.44 -1.44 -10.66
CA ASN A 10 -5.04 -1.00 -10.68
C ASN A 10 -4.07 -2.15 -10.40
N PHE A 11 -4.52 -3.39 -10.53
CA PHE A 11 -3.63 -4.53 -10.48
C PHE A 11 -2.64 -4.42 -11.64
N ILE A 12 -1.36 -4.30 -11.27
CA ILE A 12 -0.28 -5.01 -11.95
C ILE A 12 -0.82 -6.40 -12.22
N PHE A 13 -1.17 -6.66 -13.48
CA PHE A 13 -1.54 -7.98 -13.93
C PHE A 13 -0.29 -8.85 -13.74
N VAL A 14 -0.23 -9.60 -12.63
CA VAL A 14 0.54 -10.84 -12.60
C VAL A 14 -0.26 -11.84 -13.43
N SER A 15 -0.30 -11.60 -14.74
CA SER A 15 -0.63 -12.66 -15.68
C SER A 15 0.50 -13.69 -15.58
N ARG A 16 0.12 -14.96 -15.67
CA ARG A 16 1.01 -16.12 -15.49
C ARG A 16 2.42 -15.85 -16.02
N VAL A 17 3.41 -15.97 -15.13
CA VAL A 17 4.86 -15.85 -15.37
C VAL A 17 5.37 -14.41 -15.49
N GLY A 18 5.70 -13.83 -14.33
CA GLY A 18 6.94 -13.07 -14.16
C GLY A 18 7.05 -11.65 -14.74
N ASP A 19 5.98 -11.01 -15.18
CA ASP A 19 6.09 -9.70 -15.83
C ASP A 19 5.39 -8.58 -15.04
N VAL A 20 6.17 -7.56 -14.64
CA VAL A 20 5.69 -6.35 -13.95
C VAL A 20 5.63 -5.23 -14.98
N GLN A 21 4.43 -4.74 -15.28
CA GLN A 21 4.21 -3.68 -16.26
C GLN A 21 4.21 -2.30 -15.57
N PHE A 22 5.22 -1.48 -15.88
CA PHE A 22 5.32 -0.09 -15.43
C PHE A 22 4.62 0.82 -16.44
N ILE A 23 3.55 1.50 -16.02
CA ILE A 23 2.84 2.50 -16.84
C ILE A 23 3.42 3.88 -16.51
N ASP A 24 3.71 4.69 -17.53
CA ASP A 24 4.38 6.00 -17.47
C ASP A 24 3.98 6.89 -16.27
N TYR A 25 4.95 7.13 -15.38
CA TYR A 25 4.77 7.72 -14.03
C TYR A 25 5.52 9.06 -13.84
N GLU A 26 5.89 9.76 -14.91
CA GLU A 26 6.81 10.91 -14.83
C GLU A 26 6.24 12.15 -14.12
N TYR A 27 4.92 12.23 -13.87
CA TYR A 27 4.30 13.39 -13.21
C TYR A 27 3.23 13.10 -12.16
N SER A 28 2.83 11.84 -11.94
CA SER A 28 2.05 11.42 -10.76
C SER A 28 3.01 11.24 -9.59
N GLY A 29 3.42 12.37 -8.99
CA GLY A 29 4.55 12.49 -8.07
C GLY A 29 4.66 11.38 -7.03
N TYR A 30 5.90 11.00 -6.72
CA TYR A 30 6.41 10.05 -5.71
C TYR A 30 5.44 9.59 -4.60
N ASN A 31 4.60 10.49 -4.10
CA ASN A 31 3.49 10.25 -3.19
C ASN A 31 2.47 9.19 -3.69
N TYR A 32 2.08 9.18 -4.96
CA TYR A 32 1.12 8.20 -5.51
C TYR A 32 1.68 6.78 -5.47
N LEU A 33 2.96 6.63 -5.85
CA LEU A 33 3.64 5.34 -5.82
C LEU A 33 3.72 4.79 -4.39
N ALA A 34 4.22 5.61 -3.46
CA ALA A 34 4.37 5.19 -2.08
C ALA A 34 3.00 4.87 -1.43
N TYR A 35 1.94 5.57 -1.86
CA TYR A 35 0.57 5.24 -1.47
C TYR A 35 0.08 3.92 -2.03
N ASP A 36 0.28 3.64 -3.32
CA ASP A 36 -0.15 2.38 -3.93
C ASP A 36 0.54 1.19 -3.26
N ILE A 37 1.85 1.27 -3.02
CA ILE A 37 2.60 0.23 -2.31
C ILE A 37 2.13 0.11 -0.86
N GLY A 38 1.96 1.23 -0.15
CA GLY A 38 1.50 1.21 1.24
C GLY A 38 0.09 0.63 1.39
N ASN A 39 -0.80 0.95 0.44
CA ASN A 39 -2.12 0.37 0.37
C ASN A 39 -2.07 -1.13 0.04
N HIS A 40 -1.22 -1.53 -0.90
CA HIS A 40 -1.00 -2.94 -1.22
C HIS A 40 -0.55 -3.74 0.01
N PHE A 41 0.37 -3.21 0.82
CA PHE A 41 0.78 -3.86 2.07
C PHE A 41 -0.37 -3.96 3.08
N ASN A 42 -1.24 -2.95 3.19
CA ASN A 42 -2.43 -3.01 4.03
C ASN A 42 -3.38 -4.15 3.62
N GLU A 43 -3.46 -4.48 2.34
CA GLU A 43 -4.33 -5.55 1.81
C GLU A 43 -3.85 -6.96 2.17
N PHE A 44 -2.59 -7.14 2.59
CA PHE A 44 -2.11 -8.43 3.12
C PHE A 44 -2.89 -8.87 4.35
N ALA A 45 -3.40 -7.90 5.13
CA ALA A 45 -4.23 -8.18 6.28
C ALA A 45 -5.64 -8.67 5.89
N GLY A 46 -6.02 -8.65 4.62
CA GLY A 46 -7.38 -8.97 4.18
C GLY A 46 -8.35 -7.78 4.29
N VAL A 47 -9.49 -7.91 3.61
CA VAL A 47 -10.54 -6.86 3.54
C VAL A 47 -11.80 -7.26 4.31
N SER A 48 -12.26 -8.51 4.15
CA SER A 48 -13.47 -9.02 4.80
C SER A 48 -13.18 -9.62 6.18
N GLU A 49 -12.06 -10.35 6.31
CA GLU A 49 -11.56 -10.89 7.58
C GLU A 49 -10.17 -10.29 7.78
N VAL A 50 -10.08 -9.26 8.64
CA VAL A 50 -8.85 -8.50 8.82
C VAL A 50 -7.97 -9.18 9.88
N ASP A 51 -6.79 -9.65 9.46
CA ASP A 51 -5.73 -10.16 10.32
C ASP A 51 -4.42 -9.41 10.09
N TYR A 52 -4.13 -8.44 10.96
CA TYR A 52 -2.90 -7.65 10.90
C TYR A 52 -1.63 -8.45 11.22
N ASN A 53 -1.72 -9.71 11.65
CA ASN A 53 -0.54 -10.57 11.75
C ASN A 53 0.01 -10.97 10.36
N LEU A 54 -0.80 -10.84 9.31
CA LEU A 54 -0.40 -11.08 7.93
C LEU A 54 0.29 -9.86 7.29
N TYR A 55 0.23 -8.69 7.92
CA TYR A 55 0.89 -7.49 7.41
C TYR A 55 2.40 -7.73 7.27
N PRO A 56 3.04 -7.34 6.15
CA PRO A 56 4.42 -7.69 5.88
C PRO A 56 5.36 -7.10 6.94
N THR A 57 6.21 -7.96 7.50
CA THR A 57 7.27 -7.54 8.42
C THR A 57 8.23 -6.54 7.74
N ARG A 58 8.92 -5.71 8.52
CA ARG A 58 9.94 -4.78 8.00
C ARG A 58 10.92 -5.45 7.03
N LYS A 59 11.43 -6.63 7.38
CA LYS A 59 12.34 -7.40 6.52
C LYS A 59 11.72 -7.74 5.16
N LEU A 60 10.46 -8.18 5.16
CA LEU A 60 9.76 -8.50 3.91
C LEU A 60 9.47 -7.25 3.09
N GLN A 61 9.07 -6.15 3.74
CA GLN A 61 8.88 -4.86 3.07
C GLN A 61 10.17 -4.40 2.40
N GLU A 62 11.29 -4.35 3.13
CA GLU A 62 12.59 -3.95 2.58
C GLU A 62 13.04 -4.82 1.40
N GLN A 63 12.82 -6.15 1.47
CA GLN A 63 13.09 -7.07 0.36
C GLN A 63 12.24 -6.75 -0.86
N TRP A 64 10.93 -6.56 -0.66
CA TRP A 64 10.00 -6.22 -1.73
C TRP A 64 10.34 -4.88 -2.38
N LEU A 65 10.61 -3.85 -1.55
CA LEU A 65 10.96 -2.50 -2.00
C LEU A 65 12.28 -2.47 -2.76
N ARG A 66 13.27 -3.26 -2.33
CA ARG A 66 14.53 -3.45 -3.05
C ARG A 66 14.28 -4.02 -4.44
N SER A 67 13.57 -5.15 -4.53
CA SER A 67 13.26 -5.77 -5.83
C SER A 67 12.45 -4.85 -6.74
N TYR A 68 11.53 -4.07 -6.17
CA TYR A 68 10.80 -3.03 -6.92
C TYR A 68 11.74 -1.97 -7.49
N LEU A 69 12.66 -1.43 -6.68
CA LEU A 69 13.63 -0.42 -7.11
C LEU A 69 14.60 -0.97 -8.16
N GLU A 70 15.05 -2.21 -8.01
CA GLU A 70 15.92 -2.90 -8.98
C GLU A 70 15.24 -3.00 -10.34
N ALA A 71 14.00 -3.51 -10.38
CA ALA A 71 13.20 -3.61 -11.60
C ALA A 71 12.88 -2.25 -12.21
N TYR A 72 12.56 -1.24 -11.38
CA TYR A 72 12.27 0.11 -11.83
C TYR A 72 13.50 0.77 -12.49
N LYS A 73 14.68 0.65 -11.89
CA LYS A 73 15.93 1.19 -12.46
C LYS A 73 16.32 0.47 -13.74
N GLU A 74 16.15 -0.86 -13.79
CA GLU A 74 16.40 -1.65 -14.99
C GLU A 74 15.51 -1.20 -16.15
N TYR A 75 14.21 -1.08 -15.89
CA TYR A 75 13.22 -0.59 -16.86
C TYR A 75 13.55 0.80 -17.39
N LYS A 76 14.05 1.71 -16.53
CA LYS A 76 14.47 3.06 -16.92
C LYS A 76 15.88 3.15 -17.50
N GLY A 77 16.62 2.04 -17.60
CA GLY A 77 17.98 2.02 -18.13
C GLY A 77 19.02 2.66 -17.20
N PHE A 78 18.73 2.78 -15.91
CA PHE A 78 19.64 3.32 -14.90
C PHE A 78 20.54 2.24 -14.25
N GLY A 79 20.45 0.99 -14.71
CA GLY A 79 21.12 -0.18 -14.12
C GLY A 79 20.27 -0.85 -13.04
N THR A 80 20.86 -1.74 -12.24
CA THR A 80 20.15 -2.51 -11.19
C THR A 80 20.69 -2.25 -9.79
N ASP A 81 21.72 -1.42 -9.63
CA ASP A 81 22.31 -1.16 -8.30
C ASP A 81 21.35 -0.33 -7.44
N VAL A 82 20.98 -0.84 -6.27
CA VAL A 82 20.07 -0.19 -5.31
C VAL A 82 20.75 -0.11 -3.95
N THR A 83 20.89 1.11 -3.45
CA THR A 83 21.53 1.35 -2.16
C THR A 83 20.57 1.06 -0.99
N ALA A 84 21.12 0.77 0.18
CA ALA A 84 20.31 0.65 1.40
C ALA A 84 19.58 1.95 1.74
N LYS A 85 20.16 3.12 1.42
CA LYS A 85 19.56 4.43 1.63
C LYS A 85 18.29 4.61 0.79
N GLU A 86 18.32 4.21 -0.47
CA GLU A 86 17.13 4.28 -1.35
C GLU A 86 15.98 3.41 -0.84
N VAL A 87 16.29 2.20 -0.36
CA VAL A 87 15.29 1.31 0.24
C VAL A 87 14.70 1.94 1.52
N GLU A 88 15.53 2.50 2.39
CA GLU A 88 15.05 3.13 3.64
C GLU A 88 14.18 4.37 3.36
N VAL A 89 14.56 5.22 2.41
CA VAL A 89 13.74 6.38 1.99
C VAL A 89 12.35 5.91 1.54
N LEU A 90 12.30 4.91 0.65
CA LEU A 90 11.04 4.40 0.14
C LEU A 90 10.23 3.71 1.25
N TYR A 91 10.88 2.96 2.14
CA TYR A 91 10.25 2.32 3.30
C TYR A 91 9.52 3.34 4.19
N VAL A 92 10.18 4.46 4.52
CA VAL A 92 9.58 5.52 5.34
C VAL A 92 8.35 6.10 4.66
N GLN A 93 8.46 6.45 3.38
CA GLN A 93 7.35 7.02 2.61
C GLN A 93 6.18 6.03 2.51
N VAL A 94 6.44 4.79 2.13
CA VAL A 94 5.43 3.73 1.99
C VAL A 94 4.68 3.50 3.29
N ASN A 95 5.36 3.44 4.44
CA ASN A 95 4.69 3.24 5.72
C ASN A 95 3.87 4.46 6.17
N GLN A 96 4.34 5.68 5.88
CA GLN A 96 3.56 6.90 6.11
C GLN A 96 2.28 6.93 5.27
N PHE A 97 2.34 6.50 4.01
CA PHE A 97 1.15 6.42 3.18
C PHE A 97 0.26 5.21 3.49
N ALA A 98 0.81 4.08 3.95
CA ALA A 98 0.02 2.97 4.48
C ALA A 98 -0.84 3.43 5.67
N LEU A 99 -0.26 4.25 6.56
CA LEU A 99 -0.99 4.90 7.64
C LEU A 99 -2.08 5.84 7.10
N ALA A 100 -1.76 6.71 6.13
CA ALA A 100 -2.75 7.59 5.50
C ALA A 100 -3.90 6.80 4.83
N SER A 101 -3.59 5.68 4.19
CA SER A 101 -4.56 4.75 3.59
C SER A 101 -5.52 4.20 4.63
N HIS A 102 -5.07 3.82 5.83
CA HIS A 102 -6.00 3.42 6.90
C HIS A 102 -7.03 4.50 7.22
N PHE A 103 -6.60 5.75 7.36
CA PHE A 103 -7.49 6.87 7.63
C PHE A 103 -8.47 7.11 6.48
N PHE A 104 -7.97 7.14 5.24
CA PHE A 104 -8.78 7.34 4.04
C PHE A 104 -9.88 6.30 3.91
N TRP A 105 -9.53 5.01 4.00
CA TRP A 105 -10.50 3.92 3.86
C TRP A 105 -11.46 3.82 5.05
N GLY A 106 -11.02 4.21 6.25
CA GLY A 106 -11.93 4.38 7.39
C GLY A 106 -13.01 5.42 7.12
N LEU A 107 -12.62 6.60 6.58
CA LEU A 107 -13.57 7.66 6.23
C LEU A 107 -14.50 7.24 5.08
N TRP A 108 -13.94 6.63 4.03
CA TRP A 108 -14.72 6.09 2.91
C TRP A 108 -15.79 5.11 3.40
N ALA A 109 -15.40 4.20 4.30
CA ALA A 109 -16.31 3.21 4.84
C ALA A 109 -17.42 3.83 5.72
N LEU A 110 -17.10 4.84 6.54
CA LEU A 110 -18.13 5.59 7.28
C LEU A 110 -19.16 6.24 6.35
N ILE A 111 -18.71 6.81 5.23
CA ILE A 111 -19.60 7.39 4.22
C ILE A 111 -20.46 6.29 3.59
N GLN A 112 -19.86 5.15 3.22
CA GLN A 112 -20.59 4.02 2.64
C GLN A 112 -21.60 3.40 3.61
N ALA A 113 -21.32 3.34 4.90
CA ALA A 113 -22.27 2.85 5.92
C ALA A 113 -23.60 3.61 5.93
N LYS A 114 -23.62 4.86 5.44
CA LYS A 114 -24.83 5.68 5.35
C LYS A 114 -25.53 5.61 3.99
N TYR A 115 -24.77 5.48 2.91
CA TYR A 115 -25.29 5.70 1.56
C TYR A 115 -25.24 4.47 0.64
N SER A 116 -24.49 3.42 1.01
CA SER A 116 -24.34 2.23 0.18
C SER A 116 -25.57 1.33 0.27
N THR A 117 -25.91 0.68 -0.83
CA THR A 117 -26.92 -0.40 -0.90
C THR A 117 -26.28 -1.80 -0.89
N ILE A 118 -24.95 -1.87 -0.82
CA ILE A 118 -24.19 -3.12 -0.80
C ILE A 118 -24.32 -3.78 0.57
N ASP A 119 -24.58 -5.09 0.58
CA ASP A 119 -24.58 -5.93 1.79
C ASP A 119 -23.15 -6.20 2.25
N PHE A 120 -22.60 -5.26 3.02
CA PHE A 120 -21.26 -5.30 3.60
C PHE A 120 -21.23 -4.51 4.92
N ASP A 121 -20.49 -5.01 5.92
CA ASP A 121 -20.33 -4.32 7.21
C ASP A 121 -19.33 -3.14 7.11
N PHE A 122 -19.80 -2.05 6.49
CA PHE A 122 -19.00 -0.84 6.33
C PHE A 122 -18.62 -0.19 7.65
N LEU A 123 -19.48 -0.26 8.67
CA LEU A 123 -19.20 0.34 9.97
C LEU A 123 -18.12 -0.45 10.73
N GLY A 124 -18.22 -1.78 10.75
CA GLY A 124 -17.19 -2.66 11.29
C GLY A 124 -15.86 -2.46 10.59
N TYR A 125 -15.86 -2.41 9.25
CA TYR A 125 -14.67 -2.13 8.46
C TYR A 125 -14.05 -0.75 8.79
N ALA A 126 -14.86 0.30 8.94
CA ALA A 126 -14.37 1.62 9.34
C ALA A 126 -13.67 1.59 10.70
N VAL A 127 -14.28 0.93 11.69
CA VAL A 127 -13.71 0.79 13.04
C VAL A 127 -12.35 0.09 12.99
N VAL A 128 -12.25 -1.03 12.24
CA VAL A 128 -10.99 -1.76 12.09
C VAL A 128 -9.89 -0.87 11.49
N ARG A 129 -10.20 -0.13 10.41
CA ARG A 129 -9.24 0.76 9.74
C ARG A 129 -8.78 1.90 10.65
N PHE A 130 -9.69 2.56 11.37
CA PHE A 130 -9.30 3.63 12.30
C PHE A 130 -8.51 3.11 13.50
N ASN A 131 -8.87 1.95 14.06
CA ASN A 131 -8.13 1.34 15.16
C ASN A 131 -6.68 1.08 14.76
N GLN A 132 -6.45 0.53 13.56
CA GLN A 132 -5.11 0.31 13.06
C GLN A 132 -4.36 1.63 12.80
N TYR A 133 -5.03 2.65 12.24
CA TYR A 133 -4.45 3.99 12.12
C TYR A 133 -3.93 4.51 13.47
N PHE A 134 -4.78 4.55 14.49
CA PHE A 134 -4.38 5.10 15.78
C PHE A 134 -3.32 4.24 16.50
N LYS A 135 -3.39 2.91 16.35
CA LYS A 135 -2.37 1.99 16.88
C LYS A 135 -0.98 2.25 16.30
N MET A 136 -0.89 2.41 14.97
CA MET A 136 0.41 2.55 14.28
C MET A 136 0.92 3.99 14.21
N LYS A 137 0.06 4.99 14.47
CA LYS A 137 0.35 6.41 14.27
C LYS A 137 1.68 6.84 14.90
N ASN A 138 1.91 6.53 16.16
CA ASN A 138 3.11 7.00 16.85
C ASN A 138 4.39 6.35 16.29
N GLU A 139 4.34 5.07 15.97
CA GLU A 139 5.47 4.33 15.41
C GLU A 139 5.83 4.85 14.01
N VAL A 140 4.85 4.98 13.13
CA VAL A 140 5.05 5.44 11.75
C VAL A 140 5.49 6.91 11.70
N MET A 141 4.92 7.76 12.56
CA MET A 141 5.30 9.19 12.61
C MET A 141 6.69 9.41 13.23
N ALA A 142 7.23 8.43 13.94
CA ALA A 142 8.60 8.47 14.46
C ALA A 142 9.66 8.11 13.41
N LEU A 143 9.26 7.51 12.28
CA LEU A 143 10.17 7.22 11.17
C LEU A 143 10.74 8.52 10.59
N LYS A 144 12.05 8.52 10.34
CA LYS A 144 12.77 9.65 9.77
C LYS A 144 13.47 9.21 8.50
N LEU A 145 13.50 10.10 7.51
CA LEU A 145 14.32 9.89 6.33
C LEU A 145 15.80 9.79 6.75
N PRO A 146 16.58 8.87 6.15
CA PRO A 146 18.01 8.78 6.40
C PRO A 146 18.73 10.05 5.91
N GLU A 147 19.74 10.48 6.66
CA GLU A 147 20.63 11.60 6.30
C GLU A 147 21.39 11.35 5.00
#